data_AF-A0A8C6RMQ5-F1
#
_entry.id   AF-A0A8C6RMQ5-F1
#
_cell.length_a   1.000
_cell.length_b   1.000
_cell.length_c   1.000
_cell.angle_alpha   90.00
_cell.angle_beta   90.00
_cell.angle_gamma   90.00
#
_symmetry.space_group_name_H-M   'P 1'
#
loop_
_entity.id
_entity.type
_entity.pdbx_description
1 polymer ?
#
loop_
_entity_poly.entity_id
_entity_poly.type
_entity_poly.pdbx_seq_one_letter_code
_entity_poly.pdbx_strand_id
1 'polypeptide(L)'
;MADMLGLVERLERAVSRLEGLSAGSHGPPGDCGEVNGVNGGVAPSVEAFDKLMNGMVAEFLKNSRVLAGDVETHAEMVHGAFQAQRAFLLVASQYQQPQENEVTALLKPISEKIQEIQSFRERNRGSDMFNHLSAVSESIPALGWIAVSPKPGPYVKEMNDAATFYTNRVLKDYKHSDLHHVDWVRSYLNIWSELQAYIKEYHTTGLTWSKTGPVASTVSALSVLSSGPGLPPPPPPPPPPGPPPLFENEGRNEESSPSRSALFAQLNQGEAITKGLRHVTDDQKTYKNPSLRAQGQIPSPTKTHTPSPTSPKSHSPQKHAPVFELEGKKWRVEYQEDRNDLVISETELKQVAYIFKCDKSTVQIKGKINSITVDNCKKFGLVFDNVVGIVEVINSRDIQIQVMGRVPTISINKTEGCHLYLSKDALDCEIVSAKSSEMNVLVPQDDDYREFPVPEQFKTIWDGSKLVTEPAEIMA
;
A
#
# COMPACT_ATOMS: atom_id res chain seq x y z
N MET A 1 -40.41 65.63 0.74
CA MET A 1 -40.87 64.83 1.89
C MET A 1 -41.30 63.40 1.54
N ALA A 2 -41.83 63.12 0.33
CA ALA A 2 -42.15 61.74 -0.07
C ALA A 2 -40.91 60.85 -0.32
N ASP A 3 -39.79 61.43 -0.76
CA ASP A 3 -38.57 60.67 -1.10
C ASP A 3 -37.75 60.24 0.15
N MET A 4 -37.94 60.91 1.29
CA MET A 4 -37.32 60.51 2.55
C MET A 4 -38.03 59.30 3.17
N LEU A 5 -39.36 59.20 3.03
CA LEU A 5 -40.15 58.08 3.53
C LEU A 5 -39.80 56.78 2.80
N GLY A 6 -39.60 56.82 1.48
CA GLY A 6 -39.17 55.65 0.71
C GLY A 6 -37.74 55.18 1.04
N LEU A 7 -36.86 56.10 1.44
CA LEU A 7 -35.50 55.79 1.91
C LEU A 7 -35.52 55.16 3.30
N VAL A 8 -36.36 55.65 4.21
CA VAL A 8 -36.56 55.08 5.55
C VAL A 8 -37.14 53.67 5.45
N GLU A 9 -38.14 53.44 4.62
CA GLU A 9 -38.77 52.12 4.47
C GLU A 9 -37.80 51.08 3.86
N ARG A 10 -36.91 51.50 2.95
CA ARG A 10 -35.84 50.63 2.41
C ARG A 10 -34.77 50.35 3.45
N LEU A 11 -34.46 51.32 4.31
CA LEU A 11 -33.50 51.16 5.41
C LEU A 11 -34.06 50.19 6.46
N GLU A 12 -35.33 50.32 6.84
CA GLU A 12 -36.01 49.40 7.76
C GLU A 12 -36.03 47.97 7.20
N ARG A 13 -36.31 47.79 5.90
CA ARG A 13 -36.31 46.48 5.25
C ARG A 13 -34.91 45.85 5.15
N ALA A 14 -33.85 46.68 5.08
CA ALA A 14 -32.47 46.22 5.14
C ALA A 14 -32.04 45.88 6.57
N VAL A 15 -32.47 46.66 7.56
CA VAL A 15 -32.24 46.41 8.99
C VAL A 15 -32.93 45.13 9.44
N SER A 16 -34.19 44.87 9.07
CA SER A 16 -34.86 43.60 9.40
C SER A 16 -34.19 42.37 8.77
N ARG A 17 -33.58 42.50 7.58
CA ARG A 17 -32.78 41.42 6.97
C ARG A 17 -31.44 41.22 7.68
N LEU A 18 -30.83 42.30 8.16
CA LEU A 18 -29.57 42.25 8.91
C LEU A 18 -29.79 41.73 10.34
N GLU A 19 -30.90 42.07 10.98
CA GLU A 19 -31.32 41.54 12.28
C GLU A 19 -31.73 40.07 12.18
N GLY A 20 -32.34 39.62 11.07
CA GLY A 20 -32.57 38.21 10.79
C GLY A 20 -31.28 37.39 10.62
N LEU A 21 -30.19 38.02 10.14
CA LEU A 21 -28.87 37.42 10.05
C LEU A 21 -28.09 37.51 11.38
N SER A 22 -28.32 38.58 12.16
CA SER A 22 -27.67 38.82 13.46
C SER A 22 -28.32 38.05 14.61
N ALA A 23 -29.60 37.70 14.55
CA ALA A 23 -30.25 36.83 15.54
C ALA A 23 -29.72 35.37 15.52
N GLY A 24 -28.97 35.00 14.47
CA GLY A 24 -28.19 33.75 14.42
C GLY A 24 -26.78 33.85 15.00
N SER A 25 -26.32 35.05 15.38
CA SER A 25 -24.96 35.29 15.87
C SER A 25 -24.95 36.27 17.04
N HIS A 26 -24.90 35.71 18.25
CA HIS A 26 -24.52 36.28 19.57
C HIS A 26 -25.60 36.25 20.67
N GLY A 27 -25.46 35.27 21.58
CA GLY A 27 -25.70 35.45 23.02
C GLY A 27 -24.40 35.89 23.73
N PRO A 28 -24.49 36.43 24.97
CA PRO A 28 -23.55 37.39 25.56
C PRO A 28 -22.38 36.76 26.37
N PRO A 29 -21.40 37.57 26.85
CA PRO A 29 -20.03 37.15 27.13
C PRO A 29 -19.74 36.90 28.62
N GLY A 30 -18.80 35.99 28.88
CA GLY A 30 -18.09 35.88 30.16
C GLY A 30 -18.10 34.48 30.74
N ASP A 31 -16.98 33.77 30.57
CA ASP A 31 -16.15 33.21 31.64
C ASP A 31 -15.41 31.95 31.17
N CYS A 32 -14.25 31.76 31.77
CA CYS A 32 -13.24 30.78 31.48
C CYS A 32 -13.76 29.38 31.89
N GLY A 33 -13.93 28.49 30.91
CA GLY A 33 -14.03 27.05 31.16
C GLY A 33 -15.45 26.48 31.19
N GLU A 34 -15.82 25.80 30.10
CA GLU A 34 -16.55 24.52 30.10
C GLU A 34 -16.70 24.06 28.64
N VAL A 35 -15.76 23.23 28.19
CA VAL A 35 -16.00 22.40 27.01
C VAL A 35 -16.74 21.17 27.52
N ASN A 36 -18.07 21.17 27.42
CA ASN A 36 -18.93 20.00 27.15
C ASN A 36 -20.38 20.28 27.48
N GLY A 37 -21.29 19.89 26.59
CA GLY A 37 -22.71 19.81 26.92
C GLY A 37 -23.59 19.42 25.75
N VAL A 38 -23.66 18.11 25.48
CA VAL A 38 -24.84 17.38 24.98
C VAL A 38 -25.91 18.22 24.29
N ASN A 39 -25.74 18.45 22.99
CA ASN A 39 -26.84 18.66 22.07
C ASN A 39 -26.69 17.59 21.00
N GLY A 40 -27.75 16.82 20.72
CA GLY A 40 -27.74 15.65 19.83
C GLY A 40 -27.50 15.94 18.34
N GLY A 41 -26.69 16.95 18.02
CA GLY A 41 -26.23 17.29 16.68
C GLY A 41 -24.92 16.57 16.34
N VAL A 42 -24.74 16.30 15.06
CA VAL A 42 -23.54 15.67 14.49
C VAL A 42 -22.39 16.69 14.53
N ALA A 43 -21.15 16.26 14.81
CA ALA A 43 -20.01 17.18 14.88
C ALA A 43 -19.78 17.91 13.54
N PRO A 44 -19.30 19.17 13.52
CA PRO A 44 -19.11 19.94 12.28
C PRO A 44 -18.24 19.24 11.23
N SER A 45 -17.22 18.49 11.66
CA SER A 45 -16.37 17.69 10.78
C SER A 45 -17.13 16.52 10.13
N VAL A 46 -18.13 15.94 10.81
CA VAL A 46 -18.94 14.87 10.24
C VAL A 46 -20.02 15.45 9.32
N GLU A 47 -20.62 16.59 9.65
CA GLU A 47 -21.55 17.30 8.75
C GLU A 47 -20.87 17.76 7.46
N ALA A 48 -19.64 18.26 7.54
CA ALA A 48 -18.85 18.62 6.36
C ALA A 48 -18.54 17.39 5.49
N PHE A 49 -18.25 16.24 6.11
CA PHE A 49 -18.07 14.99 5.38
C PHE A 49 -19.37 14.50 4.72
N ASP A 50 -20.53 14.70 5.38
CA ASP A 50 -21.84 14.38 4.82
C ASP A 50 -22.15 15.20 3.57
N LYS A 51 -21.74 16.48 3.54
CA LYS A 51 -21.84 17.32 2.34
C LYS A 51 -20.96 16.79 1.21
N LEU A 52 -19.75 16.33 1.51
CA LEU A 52 -18.85 15.71 0.54
C LEU A 52 -19.48 14.43 -0.05
N MET A 53 -20.06 13.57 0.79
CA MET A 53 -20.73 12.34 0.35
C MET A 53 -21.98 12.63 -0.50
N ASN A 54 -22.85 13.53 -0.04
CA ASN A 54 -24.11 13.85 -0.72
C ASN A 54 -23.92 14.71 -1.97
N GLY A 55 -22.77 15.37 -2.12
CA GLY A 55 -22.40 16.15 -3.30
C GLY A 55 -21.52 15.33 -4.25
N MET A 56 -20.22 15.27 -3.95
CA MET A 56 -19.20 14.79 -4.89
C MET A 56 -19.25 13.29 -5.12
N VAL A 57 -19.42 12.50 -4.05
CA VAL A 57 -19.53 11.05 -4.17
C VAL A 57 -20.84 10.67 -4.87
N ALA A 58 -21.94 11.37 -4.58
CA ALA A 58 -23.21 11.17 -5.27
C ALA A 58 -23.13 11.50 -6.78
N GLU A 59 -22.42 12.56 -7.17
CA GLU A 59 -22.18 12.89 -8.58
C GLU A 59 -21.36 11.82 -9.28
N PHE A 60 -20.29 11.35 -8.66
CA PHE A 60 -19.49 10.23 -9.17
C PHE A 60 -20.30 8.95 -9.33
N LEU A 61 -21.15 8.60 -8.36
CA LEU A 61 -22.04 7.44 -8.45
C LEU A 61 -23.01 7.57 -9.62
N LYS A 62 -23.61 8.75 -9.78
CA LYS A 62 -24.50 9.03 -10.90
C LYS A 62 -23.78 8.81 -12.25
N ASN A 63 -22.58 9.36 -12.41
CA ASN A 63 -21.81 9.19 -13.65
C ASN A 63 -21.37 7.73 -13.86
N SER A 64 -21.07 7.00 -12.78
CA SER A 64 -20.69 5.58 -12.84
C SER A 64 -21.84 4.69 -13.28
N ARG A 65 -23.07 4.98 -12.83
CA ARG A 65 -24.29 4.27 -13.27
C ARG A 65 -24.60 4.48 -14.75
N VAL A 66 -24.23 5.63 -15.31
CA VAL A 66 -24.38 5.89 -16.75
C VAL A 66 -23.43 4.99 -17.56
N LEU A 67 -22.20 4.78 -17.07
CA LEU A 67 -21.23 3.89 -17.71
C LEU A 67 -21.55 2.40 -17.50
N ALA A 68 -22.33 2.07 -16.46
CA ALA A 68 -22.81 0.73 -16.11
C ALA A 68 -21.68 -0.31 -15.90
N GLY A 69 -22.07 -1.58 -15.76
CA GLY A 69 -21.16 -2.72 -15.74
C GLY A 69 -20.17 -2.72 -14.56
N ASP A 70 -18.90 -2.98 -14.86
CA ASP A 70 -17.84 -3.05 -13.84
C ASP A 70 -17.64 -1.70 -13.16
N VAL A 71 -17.81 -0.58 -13.87
CA VAL A 71 -17.61 0.77 -13.33
C VAL A 71 -18.66 1.11 -12.29
N GLU A 72 -19.93 0.79 -12.57
CA GLU A 72 -21.03 0.95 -11.60
C GLU A 72 -20.80 0.10 -10.35
N THR A 73 -20.46 -1.18 -10.54
CA THR A 73 -20.20 -2.11 -9.43
C THR A 73 -19.05 -1.60 -8.55
N HIS A 74 -17.98 -1.12 -9.18
CA HIS A 74 -16.81 -0.61 -8.47
C HIS A 74 -17.13 0.70 -7.71
N ALA A 75 -17.98 1.56 -8.28
CA ALA A 75 -18.41 2.79 -7.65
C ALA A 75 -19.28 2.56 -6.40
N GLU A 76 -20.19 1.57 -6.43
CA GLU A 76 -20.98 1.19 -5.25
C GLU A 76 -20.10 0.64 -4.12
N MET A 77 -19.02 -0.09 -4.44
CA MET A 77 -18.02 -0.48 -3.45
C MET A 77 -17.32 0.73 -2.82
N VAL A 78 -16.92 1.72 -3.63
CA VAL A 78 -16.34 2.99 -3.15
C VAL A 78 -17.30 3.71 -2.22
N HIS A 79 -18.59 3.78 -2.55
CA HIS A 79 -19.60 4.38 -1.68
C HIS A 79 -19.68 3.66 -0.32
N GLY A 80 -19.66 2.33 -0.31
CA GLY A 80 -19.57 1.56 0.94
C GLY A 80 -18.32 1.86 1.77
N ALA A 81 -17.19 2.13 1.13
CA ALA A 81 -15.96 2.54 1.82
C ALA A 81 -16.09 3.95 2.43
N PHE A 82 -16.71 4.90 1.73
CA PHE A 82 -16.99 6.24 2.28
C PHE A 82 -17.99 6.20 3.44
N GLN A 83 -18.98 5.30 3.40
CA GLN A 83 -19.88 5.07 4.54
C GLN A 83 -19.14 4.54 5.77
N ALA A 84 -18.21 3.60 5.58
CA ALA A 84 -17.35 3.11 6.67
C ALA A 84 -16.45 4.24 7.23
N GLN A 85 -15.88 5.08 6.36
CA GLN A 85 -15.11 6.26 6.75
C GLN A 85 -15.94 7.23 7.60
N ARG A 86 -17.17 7.53 7.18
CA ARG A 86 -18.10 8.40 7.91
C ARG A 86 -18.40 7.85 9.30
N ALA A 87 -18.67 6.55 9.41
CA ALA A 87 -18.91 5.90 10.69
C ALA A 87 -17.71 6.04 11.62
N PHE A 88 -16.49 5.90 11.10
CA PHE A 88 -15.26 6.09 11.86
C PHE A 88 -15.08 7.54 12.30
N LEU A 89 -15.33 8.52 11.42
CA LEU A 89 -15.27 9.95 11.77
C LEU A 89 -16.29 10.31 12.86
N LEU A 90 -17.46 9.69 12.86
CA LEU A 90 -18.46 9.88 13.92
C LEU A 90 -17.94 9.36 15.27
N VAL A 91 -17.32 8.18 15.29
CA VAL A 91 -16.65 7.66 16.50
C VAL A 91 -15.52 8.60 16.95
N ALA A 92 -14.65 9.02 16.04
CA ALA A 92 -13.56 9.94 16.37
C ALA A 92 -14.07 11.27 16.95
N SER A 93 -15.23 11.75 16.49
CA SER A 93 -15.83 12.99 16.98
C SER A 93 -16.43 12.90 18.39
N GLN A 94 -16.75 11.70 18.88
CA GLN A 94 -17.42 11.48 20.16
C GLN A 94 -16.52 10.86 21.24
N TYR A 95 -15.43 10.20 20.83
CA TYR A 95 -14.57 9.43 21.71
C TYR A 95 -13.12 9.95 21.68
N GLN A 96 -12.41 9.74 22.78
CA GLN A 96 -10.97 10.00 22.85
C GLN A 96 -10.17 8.92 22.11
N GLN A 97 -8.99 9.30 21.63
CA GLN A 97 -8.08 8.41 20.92
C GLN A 97 -7.73 7.18 21.77
N PRO A 98 -7.90 5.95 21.24
CA PRO A 98 -7.60 4.75 21.99
C PRO A 98 -6.13 4.34 21.87
N GLN A 99 -5.74 3.31 22.62
CA GLN A 99 -4.42 2.67 22.51
C GLN A 99 -4.21 2.10 21.11
N GLU A 100 -2.98 2.03 20.64
CA GLU A 100 -2.61 1.70 19.24
C GLU A 100 -3.21 0.37 18.74
N ASN A 101 -3.29 -0.64 19.61
CA ASN A 101 -3.91 -1.93 19.29
C ASN A 101 -5.42 -1.82 18.98
N GLU A 102 -6.14 -0.95 19.71
CA GLU A 102 -7.57 -0.70 19.51
C GLU A 102 -7.81 0.17 18.27
N VAL A 103 -6.91 1.11 17.96
CA VAL A 103 -6.97 1.90 16.71
C VAL A 103 -6.92 0.96 15.50
N THR A 104 -6.01 -0.03 15.52
CA THR A 104 -5.88 -1.01 14.44
C THR A 104 -7.16 -1.83 14.24
N ALA A 105 -7.81 -2.24 15.34
CA ALA A 105 -9.08 -2.95 15.29
C ALA A 105 -10.22 -2.08 14.72
N LEU A 106 -10.27 -0.80 15.09
CA LEU A 106 -11.26 0.15 14.58
C LEU A 106 -11.08 0.48 13.09
N LEU A 107 -9.85 0.45 12.58
CA LEU A 107 -9.54 0.71 11.17
C LEU A 107 -9.85 -0.48 10.25
N LYS A 108 -9.99 -1.68 10.80
CA LYS A 108 -10.18 -2.93 10.04
C LYS A 108 -11.34 -2.86 9.02
N PRO A 109 -12.54 -2.36 9.33
CA PRO A 109 -13.64 -2.30 8.35
C PRO A 109 -13.30 -1.47 7.10
N ILE A 110 -12.57 -0.37 7.27
CA ILE A 110 -12.15 0.50 6.16
C ILE A 110 -11.06 -0.20 5.34
N SER A 111 -10.09 -0.83 6.01
CA SER A 111 -9.03 -1.60 5.36
C SER A 111 -9.59 -2.74 4.51
N GLU A 112 -10.57 -3.49 5.03
CA GLU A 112 -11.25 -4.56 4.28
C GLU A 112 -11.99 -4.02 3.05
N LYS A 113 -12.65 -2.87 3.16
CA LYS A 113 -13.30 -2.21 2.01
C LYS A 113 -12.30 -1.76 0.95
N ILE A 114 -11.17 -1.19 1.36
CA ILE A 114 -10.06 -0.84 0.44
C ILE A 114 -9.56 -2.08 -0.30
N GLN A 115 -9.29 -3.17 0.42
CA GLN A 115 -8.82 -4.43 -0.17
C GLN A 115 -9.85 -5.07 -1.11
N GLU A 116 -11.15 -4.99 -0.76
CA GLU A 116 -12.25 -5.48 -1.60
C GLU A 116 -12.26 -4.76 -2.96
N ILE A 117 -12.13 -3.42 -2.94
CA ILE A 117 -12.08 -2.57 -4.13
C ILE A 117 -10.85 -2.87 -4.99
N GLN A 118 -9.68 -3.05 -4.37
CA GLN A 118 -8.45 -3.43 -5.09
C GLN A 118 -8.58 -4.82 -5.73
N SER A 119 -9.07 -5.80 -4.97
CA SER A 119 -9.29 -7.17 -5.42
C SER A 119 -10.34 -7.26 -6.55
N PHE A 120 -11.32 -6.36 -6.57
CA PHE A 120 -12.29 -6.28 -7.66
C PHE A 120 -11.60 -5.97 -9.00
N ARG A 121 -10.69 -4.98 -9.02
CA ARG A 121 -9.92 -4.66 -10.22
C ARG A 121 -8.99 -5.80 -10.63
N GLU A 122 -8.34 -6.48 -9.69
CA GLU A 122 -7.44 -7.59 -9.99
C GLU A 122 -8.15 -8.82 -10.58
N ARG A 123 -9.39 -9.07 -10.17
CA ARG A 123 -10.23 -10.14 -10.74
C ARG A 123 -10.78 -9.80 -12.11
N ASN A 124 -10.93 -8.51 -12.43
CA ASN A 124 -11.50 -8.01 -13.68
C ASN A 124 -10.42 -7.41 -14.61
N ARG A 125 -9.25 -8.07 -14.72
CA ARG A 125 -8.15 -7.62 -15.59
C ARG A 125 -8.47 -7.59 -17.09
N GLY A 126 -9.47 -8.34 -17.52
CA GLY A 126 -9.95 -8.36 -18.90
C GLY A 126 -11.06 -7.35 -19.20
N SER A 127 -11.41 -6.47 -18.25
CA SER A 127 -12.47 -5.48 -18.44
C SER A 127 -12.11 -4.47 -19.54
N ASP A 128 -13.04 -4.13 -20.42
CA ASP A 128 -12.86 -3.05 -21.39
C ASP A 128 -12.69 -1.69 -20.70
N MET A 129 -13.19 -1.58 -19.46
CA MET A 129 -13.09 -0.37 -18.63
C MET A 129 -11.93 -0.46 -17.62
N PHE A 130 -10.90 -1.26 -17.89
CA PHE A 130 -9.81 -1.51 -16.93
C PHE A 130 -9.06 -0.25 -16.46
N ASN A 131 -8.95 0.79 -17.29
CA ASN A 131 -8.36 2.06 -16.86
C ASN A 131 -9.23 2.79 -15.83
N HIS A 132 -10.57 2.67 -15.88
CA HIS A 132 -11.47 3.18 -14.86
C HIS A 132 -11.27 2.44 -13.54
N LEU A 133 -11.25 1.10 -13.60
CA LEU A 133 -11.02 0.26 -12.43
C LEU A 133 -9.65 0.51 -11.81
N SER A 134 -8.62 0.74 -12.64
CA SER A 134 -7.27 1.05 -12.17
C SER A 134 -7.17 2.43 -11.54
N ALA A 135 -7.85 3.44 -12.10
CA ALA A 135 -7.94 4.75 -11.45
C ALA A 135 -8.51 4.60 -10.04
N VAL A 136 -9.52 3.74 -9.87
CA VAL A 136 -10.15 3.50 -8.56
C VAL A 136 -9.27 2.69 -7.61
N SER A 137 -8.72 1.56 -8.05
CA SER A 137 -7.95 0.65 -7.18
C SER A 137 -6.65 1.27 -6.67
N GLU A 138 -5.99 2.08 -7.50
CA GLU A 138 -4.70 2.66 -7.16
C GLU A 138 -4.82 3.91 -6.29
N SER A 139 -5.99 4.58 -6.24
CA SER A 139 -6.19 5.77 -5.39
C SER A 139 -7.11 5.56 -4.19
N ILE A 140 -7.92 4.49 -4.14
CA ILE A 140 -8.76 4.20 -2.97
C ILE A 140 -8.01 4.11 -1.63
N PRO A 141 -6.70 3.73 -1.56
CA PRO A 141 -5.96 3.82 -0.31
C PRO A 141 -5.94 5.22 0.33
N ALA A 142 -6.28 6.27 -0.42
CA ALA A 142 -6.51 7.62 0.11
C ALA A 142 -7.42 7.64 1.35
N LEU A 143 -8.42 6.76 1.45
CA LEU A 143 -9.28 6.66 2.63
C LEU A 143 -8.51 6.27 3.91
N GLY A 144 -7.34 5.66 3.77
CA GLY A 144 -6.40 5.38 4.86
C GLY A 144 -5.77 6.62 5.51
N TRP A 145 -6.05 7.84 5.02
CA TRP A 145 -5.51 9.09 5.59
C TRP A 145 -5.77 9.26 7.09
N ILE A 146 -6.84 8.64 7.63
CA ILE A 146 -7.17 8.65 9.06
C ILE A 146 -6.12 7.99 9.95
N ALA A 147 -5.23 7.18 9.37
CA ALA A 147 -4.08 6.58 10.04
C ALA A 147 -2.76 7.34 9.76
N VAL A 148 -2.80 8.45 9.02
CA VAL A 148 -1.63 9.20 8.60
C VAL A 148 -1.45 10.46 9.44
N SER A 149 -0.27 10.60 10.03
CA SER A 149 0.17 11.78 10.77
C SER A 149 1.66 12.03 10.49
N PRO A 150 2.13 13.29 10.40
CA PRO A 150 1.39 14.54 10.55
C PRO A 150 0.87 15.13 9.23
N LYS A 151 0.95 14.40 8.11
CA LYS A 151 0.69 14.93 6.76
C LYS A 151 -0.40 14.16 5.98
N PRO A 152 -1.64 14.07 6.48
CA PRO A 152 -2.71 13.35 5.77
C PRO A 152 -3.12 14.01 4.43
N GLY A 153 -3.09 15.35 4.33
CA GLY A 153 -3.41 16.07 3.09
C GLY A 153 -2.48 15.70 1.92
N PRO A 154 -1.15 15.85 2.09
CA PRO A 154 -0.17 15.39 1.10
C PRO A 154 -0.31 13.92 0.69
N TYR A 155 -0.64 13.04 1.65
CA TYR A 155 -0.89 11.63 1.36
C TYR A 155 -2.08 11.43 0.39
N VAL A 156 -3.22 12.09 0.63
CA VAL A 156 -4.37 12.03 -0.30
C VAL A 156 -4.02 12.61 -1.66
N LYS A 157 -3.18 13.65 -1.70
CA LYS A 157 -2.70 14.22 -2.97
C LYS A 157 -1.93 13.18 -3.80
N GLU A 158 -1.01 12.44 -3.19
CA GLU A 158 -0.25 11.39 -3.89
C GLU A 158 -1.16 10.30 -4.47
N MET A 159 -2.20 9.91 -3.71
CA MET A 159 -3.21 8.96 -4.20
C MET A 159 -4.03 9.54 -5.35
N ASN A 160 -4.36 10.84 -5.32
CA ASN A 160 -5.03 11.51 -6.43
C ASN A 160 -4.13 11.61 -7.68
N ASP A 161 -2.83 11.81 -7.51
CA ASP A 161 -1.86 11.79 -8.60
C ASP A 161 -1.81 10.39 -9.27
N ALA A 162 -1.94 9.32 -8.47
CA ALA A 162 -2.08 7.95 -8.97
C ALA A 162 -3.39 7.74 -9.76
N ALA A 163 -4.54 8.25 -9.26
CA ALA A 163 -5.80 8.24 -10.03
C ALA A 163 -5.62 8.96 -11.37
N THR A 164 -4.99 10.14 -11.34
CA THR A 164 -4.78 11.01 -12.50
C THR A 164 -3.99 10.30 -13.61
N PHE A 165 -3.03 9.45 -13.26
CA PHE A 165 -2.29 8.66 -14.24
C PHE A 165 -3.20 7.79 -15.11
N TYR A 166 -4.17 7.09 -14.51
CA TYR A 166 -5.09 6.22 -15.22
C TYR A 166 -6.25 6.98 -15.86
N THR A 167 -6.78 8.01 -15.19
CA THR A 167 -7.86 8.82 -15.78
C THR A 167 -7.37 9.62 -16.98
N ASN A 168 -6.09 9.99 -17.07
CA ASN A 168 -5.52 10.56 -18.30
C ASN A 168 -5.58 9.59 -19.48
N ARG A 169 -5.48 8.28 -19.24
CA ARG A 169 -5.66 7.25 -20.29
C ARG A 169 -7.13 7.17 -20.71
N VAL A 170 -8.06 7.20 -19.75
CA VAL A 170 -9.50 7.31 -20.04
C VAL A 170 -9.80 8.56 -20.88
N LEU A 171 -9.28 9.73 -20.49
CA LEU A 171 -9.47 10.95 -21.27
C LEU A 171 -8.85 10.84 -22.65
N LYS A 172 -7.68 10.22 -22.80
CA LYS A 172 -7.06 10.00 -24.11
C LYS A 172 -7.98 9.19 -25.04
N ASP A 173 -8.60 8.14 -24.52
CA ASP A 173 -9.40 7.19 -25.29
C ASP A 173 -10.82 7.71 -25.58
N TYR A 174 -11.40 8.51 -24.66
CA TYR A 174 -12.81 8.87 -24.72
C TYR A 174 -13.14 10.36 -24.96
N LYS A 175 -12.19 11.30 -24.83
CA LYS A 175 -12.47 12.75 -24.89
C LYS A 175 -13.12 13.27 -26.19
N HIS A 176 -13.03 12.51 -27.28
CA HIS A 176 -13.60 12.87 -28.58
C HIS A 176 -14.68 11.87 -29.06
N SER A 177 -15.00 10.86 -28.26
CA SER A 177 -15.97 9.82 -28.60
C SER A 177 -17.17 9.87 -27.66
N ASP A 178 -16.95 9.71 -26.35
CA ASP A 178 -18.01 9.68 -25.35
C ASP A 178 -17.68 10.55 -24.13
N LEU A 179 -18.46 11.62 -23.98
CA LEU A 179 -18.28 12.63 -22.94
C LEU A 179 -18.67 12.13 -21.54
N HIS A 180 -19.46 11.06 -21.43
CA HIS A 180 -19.82 10.51 -20.11
C HIS A 180 -18.58 10.02 -19.34
N HIS A 181 -17.57 9.51 -20.05
CA HIS A 181 -16.27 9.15 -19.46
C HIS A 181 -15.50 10.38 -18.97
N VAL A 182 -15.59 11.51 -19.69
CA VAL A 182 -14.94 12.76 -19.30
C VAL A 182 -15.58 13.31 -18.02
N ASP A 183 -16.91 13.30 -17.95
CA ASP A 183 -17.65 13.73 -16.76
C ASP A 183 -17.40 12.79 -15.57
N TRP A 184 -17.33 11.47 -15.82
CA TRP A 184 -16.90 10.49 -14.82
C TRP A 184 -15.52 10.82 -14.26
N VAL A 185 -14.51 11.04 -15.13
CA VAL A 185 -13.15 11.41 -14.71
C VAL A 185 -13.15 12.67 -13.86
N ARG A 186 -13.86 13.72 -14.31
CA ARG A 186 -13.94 14.99 -13.58
C ARG A 186 -14.55 14.77 -12.19
N SER A 187 -15.68 14.07 -12.11
CA SER A 187 -16.35 13.80 -10.84
C SER A 187 -15.49 12.97 -9.89
N TYR A 188 -14.76 11.97 -10.41
CA TYR A 188 -13.91 11.11 -9.60
C TYR A 188 -12.71 11.85 -8.98
N LEU A 189 -11.98 12.63 -9.78
CA LEU A 189 -10.85 13.42 -9.28
C LEU A 189 -11.28 14.53 -8.31
N ASN A 190 -12.52 15.02 -8.45
CA ASN A 190 -13.05 16.04 -7.57
C ASN A 190 -13.28 15.53 -6.14
N ILE A 191 -13.63 14.25 -5.97
CA ILE A 191 -13.74 13.62 -4.64
C ILE A 191 -12.45 13.82 -3.84
N TRP A 192 -11.30 13.53 -4.44
CA TRP A 192 -10.00 13.61 -3.78
C TRP A 192 -9.55 15.04 -3.52
N SER A 193 -9.95 15.98 -4.38
CA SER A 193 -9.67 17.40 -4.22
C SER A 193 -10.46 17.98 -3.04
N GLU A 194 -11.75 17.67 -2.96
CA GLU A 194 -12.61 18.07 -1.84
C GLU A 194 -12.24 17.35 -0.54
N LEU A 195 -11.79 16.10 -0.60
CA LEU A 195 -11.27 15.39 0.58
C LEU A 195 -10.01 16.06 1.14
N GLN A 196 -9.10 16.55 0.27
CA GLN A 196 -7.95 17.33 0.72
C GLN A 196 -8.36 18.65 1.38
N ALA A 197 -9.35 19.35 0.82
CA ALA A 197 -9.88 20.57 1.42
C ALA A 197 -10.49 20.30 2.80
N TYR A 198 -11.29 19.25 2.92
CA TYR A 198 -11.86 18.76 4.17
C TYR A 198 -10.77 18.45 5.21
N ILE A 199 -9.75 17.67 4.84
CA ILE A 199 -8.65 17.32 5.75
C ILE A 199 -7.90 18.57 6.19
N LYS A 200 -7.65 19.52 5.28
CA LYS A 200 -6.96 20.77 5.60
C LYS A 200 -7.71 21.60 6.63
N GLU A 201 -9.04 21.62 6.56
CA GLU A 201 -9.92 22.41 7.43
C GLU A 201 -10.12 21.77 8.81
N TYR A 202 -10.35 20.45 8.88
CA TYR A 202 -10.77 19.78 10.12
C TYR A 202 -9.68 18.88 10.74
N HIS A 203 -8.70 18.42 9.95
CA HIS A 203 -7.77 17.34 10.30
C HIS A 203 -6.34 17.61 9.80
N THR A 204 -5.88 18.86 9.88
CA THR A 204 -4.68 19.36 9.19
C THR A 204 -3.41 18.53 9.47
N THR A 205 -3.23 18.08 10.71
CA THR A 205 -2.04 17.34 11.17
C THR A 205 -2.33 15.87 11.51
N GLY A 206 -3.45 15.33 11.03
CA GLY A 206 -3.93 14.00 11.38
C GLY A 206 -5.38 14.03 11.83
N LEU A 207 -5.96 12.85 11.99
CA LEU A 207 -7.33 12.72 12.49
C LEU A 207 -7.47 13.35 13.89
N THR A 208 -8.52 14.16 14.03
CA THR A 208 -8.85 14.86 15.28
C THR A 208 -9.84 14.02 16.06
N TRP A 209 -9.39 13.46 17.18
CA TRP A 209 -10.25 12.79 18.15
C TRP A 209 -10.89 13.79 19.11
N SER A 210 -12.01 13.42 19.72
CA SER A 210 -12.62 14.22 20.78
C SER A 210 -11.64 14.36 21.95
N LYS A 211 -11.56 15.57 22.52
CA LYS A 211 -10.76 15.81 23.74
C LYS A 211 -11.49 15.35 25.00
N THR A 212 -12.77 15.06 24.89
CA THR A 212 -13.68 14.75 25.99
C THR A 212 -14.53 13.53 25.65
N GLY A 213 -15.08 12.87 26.67
CA GLY A 213 -15.84 11.63 26.49
C GLY A 213 -14.99 10.37 26.71
N PRO A 214 -15.61 9.18 26.61
CA PRO A 214 -14.93 7.91 26.86
C PRO A 214 -13.87 7.61 25.80
N VAL A 215 -12.87 6.80 26.17
CA VAL A 215 -11.87 6.28 25.23
C VAL A 215 -12.56 5.35 24.24
N ALA A 216 -12.26 5.50 22.95
CA ALA A 216 -12.86 4.66 21.92
C ALA A 216 -12.53 3.18 22.16
N SER A 217 -13.44 2.30 21.81
CA SER A 217 -13.23 0.85 21.81
C SER A 217 -14.09 0.23 20.71
N THR A 218 -13.79 -0.99 20.31
CA THR A 218 -14.61 -1.73 19.33
C THR A 218 -16.09 -1.82 19.74
N VAL A 219 -16.38 -1.92 21.04
CA VAL A 219 -17.75 -1.89 21.59
C VAL A 219 -18.43 -0.53 21.39
N SER A 220 -17.68 0.56 21.54
CA SER A 220 -18.17 1.92 21.33
C SER A 220 -18.54 2.20 19.88
N ALA A 221 -17.75 1.69 18.92
CA ALA A 221 -18.06 1.79 17.50
C ALA A 221 -19.40 1.10 17.15
N LEU A 222 -19.68 -0.06 17.76
CA LEU A 222 -20.95 -0.77 17.58
C LEU A 222 -22.15 -0.02 18.17
N SER A 223 -21.97 0.71 19.28
CA SER A 223 -23.02 1.54 19.88
C SER A 223 -23.36 2.77 19.04
N VAL A 224 -22.36 3.44 18.47
CA VAL A 224 -22.54 4.58 17.55
C VAL A 224 -23.29 4.16 16.28
N LEU A 225 -22.96 2.99 15.73
CA LEU A 225 -23.65 2.42 14.57
C LEU A 225 -25.12 2.04 14.85
N SER A 226 -25.50 1.85 16.11
CA SER A 226 -26.87 1.48 16.52
C SER A 226 -27.77 2.69 16.86
N SER A 227 -27.22 3.91 16.85
CA SER A 227 -27.92 5.13 17.28
C SER A 227 -28.65 5.81 16.11
N GLY A 228 -29.64 5.14 15.52
CA GLY A 228 -30.63 5.72 14.60
C GLY A 228 -31.98 6.00 15.30
N PRO A 229 -32.88 6.84 14.75
CA PRO A 229 -34.10 7.24 15.45
C PRO A 229 -35.08 6.07 15.62
N GLY A 230 -35.30 5.67 16.88
CA GLY A 230 -36.55 5.13 17.43
C GLY A 230 -37.15 3.88 16.79
N LEU A 231 -36.69 2.69 17.23
CA LEU A 231 -37.51 1.49 17.27
C LEU A 231 -37.52 0.95 18.72
N PRO A 232 -38.66 0.46 19.24
CA PRO A 232 -38.74 -0.02 20.61
C PRO A 232 -37.83 -1.23 20.83
N PRO A 233 -37.31 -1.45 22.05
CA PRO A 233 -36.37 -2.53 22.33
C PRO A 233 -37.01 -3.89 21.98
N PRO A 234 -36.25 -4.82 21.37
CA PRO A 234 -36.74 -6.17 21.14
C PRO A 234 -37.04 -6.84 22.49
N PRO A 235 -38.12 -7.65 22.57
CA PRO A 235 -38.47 -8.34 23.81
C PRO A 235 -37.35 -9.28 24.26
N PRO A 236 -37.21 -9.52 25.58
CA PRO A 236 -36.15 -10.36 26.12
C PRO A 236 -36.22 -11.78 25.51
N PRO A 237 -35.06 -12.41 25.25
CA PRO A 237 -35.02 -13.75 24.68
C PRO A 237 -35.72 -14.74 25.63
N PRO A 238 -36.55 -15.66 25.09
CA PRO A 238 -37.19 -16.68 25.90
C PRO A 238 -36.14 -17.59 26.56
N PRO A 239 -36.40 -18.11 27.77
CA PRO A 239 -35.48 -19.00 28.47
C PRO A 239 -35.17 -20.25 27.63
N PRO A 240 -33.93 -20.77 27.70
CA PRO A 240 -33.50 -21.89 26.88
C PRO A 240 -34.37 -23.13 27.11
N PRO A 241 -34.78 -23.85 26.05
CA PRO A 241 -35.49 -25.12 26.18
C PRO A 241 -34.61 -26.15 26.90
N GLY A 242 -35.21 -26.90 27.83
CA GLY A 242 -34.55 -27.99 28.53
C GLY A 242 -34.08 -29.12 27.60
N PRO A 243 -33.21 -30.02 28.08
CA PRO A 243 -32.61 -31.05 27.25
C PRO A 243 -33.67 -32.06 26.76
N PRO A 244 -33.69 -32.41 25.46
CA PRO A 244 -34.58 -33.45 24.96
C PRO A 244 -34.07 -34.87 25.32
N PRO A 245 -34.99 -35.85 25.45
CA PRO A 245 -34.68 -37.20 25.90
C PRO A 245 -33.99 -38.05 24.83
N LEU A 246 -33.13 -38.96 25.30
CA LEU A 246 -32.45 -39.99 24.52
C LEU A 246 -33.43 -41.06 24.03
N PHE A 247 -33.46 -41.37 22.73
CA PHE A 247 -33.78 -42.70 22.21
C PHE A 247 -33.11 -42.95 20.86
N GLU A 248 -32.82 -44.23 20.64
CA GLU A 248 -31.90 -44.83 19.68
C GLU A 248 -32.42 -44.94 18.24
N ASN A 249 -31.42 -45.14 17.37
CA ASN A 249 -31.36 -45.99 16.18
C ASN A 249 -31.60 -45.44 14.76
N GLU A 250 -30.57 -45.78 13.97
CA GLU A 250 -30.55 -46.22 12.58
C GLU A 250 -30.77 -45.21 11.45
N GLY A 251 -29.65 -44.91 10.78
CA GLY A 251 -29.54 -45.27 9.37
C GLY A 251 -29.41 -44.12 8.37
N ARG A 252 -28.16 -43.93 7.91
CA ARG A 252 -27.73 -43.81 6.49
C ARG A 252 -27.04 -42.50 6.08
N ASN A 253 -25.71 -42.61 6.05
CA ASN A 253 -24.65 -41.92 5.27
C ASN A 253 -24.98 -40.70 4.41
N GLU A 254 -24.25 -39.61 4.69
CA GLU A 254 -23.34 -38.97 3.71
C GLU A 254 -22.01 -38.59 4.40
N GLU A 255 -20.89 -39.10 3.86
CA GLU A 255 -19.54 -38.94 4.40
C GLU A 255 -18.93 -37.57 4.05
N SER A 256 -18.45 -36.85 5.07
CA SER A 256 -17.40 -35.84 4.90
C SER A 256 -16.04 -36.50 5.20
N SER A 257 -15.11 -36.38 4.26
CA SER A 257 -13.83 -37.10 4.28
C SER A 257 -12.99 -36.79 5.54
N PRO A 258 -12.52 -37.79 6.31
CA PRO A 258 -11.76 -37.62 7.57
C PRO A 258 -10.29 -37.19 7.37
N SER A 259 -9.85 -36.92 6.15
CA SER A 259 -8.43 -36.80 5.81
C SER A 259 -7.79 -35.45 6.20
N ARG A 260 -8.54 -34.35 6.21
CA ARG A 260 -7.96 -33.01 6.48
C ARG A 260 -7.74 -32.73 7.96
N SER A 261 -8.66 -33.12 8.85
CA SER A 261 -8.51 -32.90 10.29
C SER A 261 -7.45 -33.84 10.92
N ALA A 262 -7.26 -35.03 10.36
CA ALA A 262 -6.20 -35.95 10.78
C ALA A 262 -4.80 -35.43 10.42
N LEU A 263 -4.64 -34.78 9.26
CA LEU A 263 -3.37 -34.20 8.82
C LEU A 263 -2.91 -33.04 9.71
N PHE A 264 -3.82 -32.15 10.11
CA PHE A 264 -3.47 -31.03 11.00
C PHE A 264 -3.17 -31.47 12.43
N ALA A 265 -3.80 -32.55 12.92
CA ALA A 265 -3.46 -33.16 14.21
C ALA A 265 -2.07 -33.84 14.21
N GLN A 266 -1.61 -34.31 13.05
CA GLN A 266 -0.32 -34.97 12.89
C GLN A 266 0.86 -33.98 12.77
N LEU A 267 0.59 -32.77 12.26
CA LEU A 267 1.56 -31.68 12.15
C LEU A 267 1.85 -30.97 13.49
N ASN A 268 0.91 -30.97 14.44
CA ASN A 268 1.05 -30.29 15.73
C ASN A 268 1.71 -31.13 16.85
N GLN A 269 2.49 -32.16 16.51
CA GLN A 269 3.11 -33.06 17.49
C GLN A 269 4.51 -32.64 17.98
N GLY A 270 5.03 -31.50 17.55
CA GLY A 270 6.30 -30.93 18.03
C GLY A 270 7.48 -31.93 17.96
N GLU A 271 8.30 -31.97 19.01
CA GLU A 271 9.52 -32.81 19.10
C GLU A 271 9.26 -34.33 18.98
N ALA A 272 8.02 -34.80 19.11
CA ALA A 272 7.66 -36.21 19.00
C ALA A 272 7.65 -36.74 17.55
N ILE A 273 7.76 -35.88 16.53
CA ILE A 273 7.72 -36.27 15.11
C ILE A 273 8.89 -37.18 14.69
N THR A 274 9.98 -37.18 15.46
CA THR A 274 11.17 -38.01 15.22
C THR A 274 10.95 -39.50 15.51
N LYS A 275 9.90 -39.88 16.24
CA LYS A 275 9.56 -41.29 16.54
C LYS A 275 8.94 -42.04 15.35
N GLY A 276 8.44 -41.33 14.34
CA GLY A 276 7.82 -41.91 13.14
C GLY A 276 8.77 -42.15 11.97
N LEU A 277 10.03 -41.69 12.07
CA LEU A 277 11.02 -41.82 11.01
C LEU A 277 11.74 -43.17 11.12
N ARG A 278 11.79 -43.93 10.02
CA ARG A 278 12.52 -45.21 9.95
C ARG A 278 13.99 -44.99 10.26
N HIS A 279 14.49 -45.64 11.31
CA HIS A 279 15.91 -45.58 11.66
C HIS A 279 16.73 -46.35 10.61
N VAL A 280 17.72 -45.68 10.01
CA VAL A 280 18.60 -46.27 9.00
C VAL A 280 19.71 -47.05 9.71
N THR A 281 19.75 -48.36 9.52
CA THR A 281 20.80 -49.23 10.09
C THR A 281 22.15 -48.93 9.45
N ASP A 282 23.23 -49.20 10.18
CA ASP A 282 24.59 -48.84 9.74
C ASP A 282 25.00 -49.52 8.42
N ASP A 283 24.38 -50.65 8.09
CA ASP A 283 24.59 -51.42 6.85
C ASP A 283 24.06 -50.72 5.60
N GLN A 284 23.15 -49.75 5.77
CA GLN A 284 22.53 -48.94 4.71
C GLN A 284 23.22 -47.58 4.52
N LYS A 285 24.21 -47.26 5.36
CA LYS A 285 24.98 -46.02 5.24
C LYS A 285 26.18 -46.27 4.34
N THR A 286 26.18 -45.64 3.17
CA THR A 286 27.20 -45.80 2.11
C THR A 286 28.64 -45.50 2.53
N TYR A 287 28.86 -44.79 3.66
CA TYR A 287 30.19 -44.55 4.22
C TYR A 287 30.66 -45.61 5.23
N LYS A 288 29.76 -46.45 5.75
CA LYS A 288 30.07 -47.54 6.69
C LYS A 288 30.07 -48.93 6.04
N ASN A 289 29.48 -49.09 4.86
CA ASN A 289 29.44 -50.36 4.13
C ASN A 289 30.06 -50.24 2.72
N PRO A 290 31.38 -50.54 2.57
CA PRO A 290 32.11 -50.41 1.30
C PRO A 290 31.58 -51.30 0.16
N SER A 291 30.81 -52.34 0.48
CA SER A 291 30.27 -53.29 -0.50
C SER A 291 29.15 -52.71 -1.38
N LEU A 292 28.50 -51.61 -0.97
CA LEU A 292 27.46 -50.91 -1.74
C LEU A 292 28.02 -50.04 -2.89
N ARG A 293 29.35 -49.94 -3.01
CA ARG A 293 30.04 -49.14 -4.05
C ARG A 293 30.41 -49.95 -5.30
N ALA A 294 30.29 -51.28 -5.28
CA ALA A 294 30.98 -52.18 -6.20
C ALA A 294 30.07 -53.04 -7.13
N GLN A 295 28.82 -52.65 -7.36
CA GLN A 295 27.95 -53.26 -8.39
C GLN A 295 27.30 -52.13 -9.22
N GLY A 296 27.46 -52.00 -10.53
CA GLY A 296 28.21 -52.77 -11.51
C GLY A 296 28.10 -52.03 -12.85
N GLN A 297 29.20 -52.00 -13.60
CA GLN A 297 29.34 -51.34 -14.90
C GLN A 297 29.48 -52.43 -15.97
N ILE A 298 28.49 -52.60 -16.87
CA ILE A 298 28.65 -53.35 -18.14
C ILE A 298 27.63 -52.86 -19.21
N PRO A 299 27.79 -53.15 -20.53
CA PRO A 299 27.95 -52.15 -21.59
C PRO A 299 26.77 -52.07 -22.59
N SER A 300 26.80 -51.04 -23.43
CA SER A 300 25.78 -50.61 -24.41
C SER A 300 25.57 -51.53 -25.63
N PRO A 301 24.31 -51.69 -26.10
CA PRO A 301 24.02 -51.95 -27.50
C PRO A 301 23.22 -50.82 -28.18
N THR A 302 23.45 -50.75 -29.48
CA THR A 302 23.04 -49.82 -30.56
C THR A 302 21.63 -49.22 -30.46
N LYS A 303 21.55 -47.89 -30.66
CA LYS A 303 20.30 -47.12 -30.81
C LYS A 303 19.79 -47.23 -32.26
N THR A 304 18.59 -47.78 -32.45
CA THR A 304 17.70 -47.46 -33.58
C THR A 304 16.46 -46.74 -33.05
N HIS A 305 16.01 -45.78 -33.84
CA HIS A 305 15.10 -44.66 -33.53
C HIS A 305 13.70 -45.05 -33.05
N THR A 306 13.20 -44.36 -32.00
CA THR A 306 11.87 -43.69 -31.93
C THR A 306 11.78 -42.86 -30.63
N PRO A 307 11.20 -41.64 -30.60
CA PRO A 307 11.30 -40.72 -29.46
C PRO A 307 10.04 -40.68 -28.59
N SER A 308 10.22 -40.64 -27.26
CA SER A 308 9.43 -39.88 -26.25
C SER A 308 9.66 -40.41 -24.82
N PRO A 309 9.37 -39.65 -23.75
CA PRO A 309 9.71 -38.26 -23.49
C PRO A 309 10.58 -38.13 -22.21
N THR A 310 11.38 -37.08 -22.19
CA THR A 310 12.33 -36.71 -21.13
C THR A 310 11.63 -36.41 -19.80
N SER A 311 12.27 -36.83 -18.71
CA SER A 311 12.02 -36.41 -17.33
C SER A 311 11.90 -34.89 -17.17
N PRO A 312 11.12 -34.39 -16.19
CA PRO A 312 10.85 -32.97 -16.03
C PRO A 312 12.13 -32.23 -15.67
N LYS A 313 12.52 -31.32 -16.56
CA LYS A 313 13.50 -30.26 -16.29
C LYS A 313 13.02 -29.45 -15.09
N SER A 314 13.96 -29.02 -14.26
CA SER A 314 13.75 -27.91 -13.33
C SER A 314 13.04 -26.77 -14.05
N HIS A 315 12.06 -26.17 -13.38
CA HIS A 315 11.22 -25.12 -13.94
C HIS A 315 12.12 -24.02 -14.50
N SER A 316 12.14 -23.88 -15.82
CA SER A 316 12.71 -22.70 -16.46
C SER A 316 11.91 -21.49 -15.96
N PRO A 317 12.55 -20.44 -15.40
CA PRO A 317 11.84 -19.22 -15.07
C PRO A 317 11.09 -18.75 -16.32
N GLN A 318 9.81 -18.39 -16.15
CA GLN A 318 8.99 -17.85 -17.24
C GLN A 318 9.78 -16.74 -17.93
N LYS A 319 10.15 -16.96 -19.19
CA LYS A 319 10.97 -16.03 -19.96
C LYS A 319 10.08 -14.87 -20.40
N HIS A 320 10.01 -13.84 -19.57
CA HIS A 320 9.43 -12.56 -19.95
C HIS A 320 10.27 -11.96 -21.09
N ALA A 321 9.62 -11.27 -22.02
CA ALA A 321 10.34 -10.58 -23.09
C ALA A 321 11.18 -9.44 -22.49
N PRO A 322 12.45 -9.28 -22.91
CA PRO A 322 13.28 -8.18 -22.45
C PRO A 322 12.68 -6.85 -22.89
N VAL A 323 12.55 -5.90 -21.96
CA VAL A 323 12.03 -4.55 -22.21
C VAL A 323 13.19 -3.58 -22.11
N PHE A 324 13.35 -2.75 -23.13
CA PHE A 324 14.30 -1.64 -23.13
C PHE A 324 13.69 -0.48 -23.93
N GLU A 325 12.87 0.32 -23.28
CA GLU A 325 12.15 1.42 -23.94
C GLU A 325 11.83 2.56 -22.98
N LEU A 326 11.57 3.74 -23.56
CA LEU A 326 11.09 4.90 -22.83
C LEU A 326 9.56 4.93 -22.86
N GLU A 327 8.92 4.59 -21.74
CA GLU A 327 7.48 4.70 -21.55
C GLU A 327 7.13 6.06 -20.93
N GLY A 328 6.80 7.03 -21.77
CA GLY A 328 6.51 8.41 -21.34
C GLY A 328 7.76 9.12 -20.81
N LYS A 329 7.92 9.18 -19.49
CA LYS A 329 9.12 9.73 -18.82
C LYS A 329 9.94 8.65 -18.10
N LYS A 330 9.52 7.39 -18.15
CA LYS A 330 10.11 6.29 -17.40
C LYS A 330 10.86 5.37 -18.38
N TRP A 331 12.18 5.32 -18.26
CA TRP A 331 12.98 4.29 -18.91
C TRP A 331 12.72 2.96 -18.21
N ARG A 332 12.24 1.96 -18.97
CA ARG A 332 12.00 0.60 -18.49
C ARG A 332 13.07 -0.31 -19.04
N VAL A 333 13.87 -0.86 -18.14
CA VAL A 333 14.89 -1.86 -18.45
C VAL A 333 14.56 -3.12 -17.66
N GLU A 334 13.85 -4.05 -18.29
CA GLU A 334 13.28 -5.20 -17.57
C GLU A 334 13.67 -6.51 -18.22
N TYR A 335 13.86 -7.54 -17.38
CA TYR A 335 14.09 -8.92 -17.83
C TYR A 335 15.27 -9.10 -18.79
N GLN A 336 16.31 -8.26 -18.65
CA GLN A 336 17.55 -8.40 -19.41
C GLN A 336 18.37 -9.55 -18.84
N GLU A 337 18.92 -10.40 -19.70
CA GLU A 337 19.73 -11.56 -19.32
C GLU A 337 20.98 -11.60 -20.19
N ASP A 338 22.16 -11.66 -19.57
CA ASP A 338 23.47 -11.70 -20.24
C ASP A 338 23.71 -10.53 -21.24
N ARG A 339 23.24 -9.31 -20.92
CA ARG A 339 23.37 -8.11 -21.77
C ARG A 339 24.23 -7.04 -21.13
N ASN A 340 25.39 -6.75 -21.72
CA ASN A 340 26.35 -5.75 -21.20
C ASN A 340 26.52 -4.52 -22.11
N ASP A 341 25.70 -4.42 -23.14
CA ASP A 341 25.73 -3.39 -24.20
C ASP A 341 24.56 -2.38 -24.08
N LEU A 342 23.83 -2.38 -22.97
CA LEU A 342 22.66 -1.54 -22.79
C LEU A 342 23.09 -0.10 -22.45
N VAL A 343 22.73 0.86 -23.31
CA VAL A 343 23.08 2.28 -23.12
C VAL A 343 21.86 3.16 -23.33
N ILE A 344 21.54 3.96 -22.31
CA ILE A 344 20.57 5.06 -22.40
C ILE A 344 21.37 6.34 -22.67
N SER A 345 21.35 6.79 -23.94
CA SER A 345 22.16 7.94 -24.38
C SER A 345 21.41 9.28 -24.31
N GLU A 346 20.08 9.26 -24.43
CA GLU A 346 19.23 10.46 -24.48
C GLU A 346 18.41 10.59 -23.18
N THR A 347 19.00 11.17 -22.14
CA THR A 347 18.31 11.41 -20.85
C THR A 347 17.84 12.85 -20.71
N GLU A 348 16.68 13.05 -20.08
CA GLU A 348 16.20 14.35 -19.63
C GLU A 348 16.05 14.43 -18.10
N LEU A 349 16.20 15.63 -17.54
CA LEU A 349 16.14 15.89 -16.08
C LEU A 349 14.88 15.38 -15.38
N LYS A 350 13.76 15.30 -16.09
CA LYS A 350 12.45 14.86 -15.58
C LYS A 350 12.21 13.36 -15.74
N GLN A 351 13.10 12.66 -16.43
CA GLN A 351 12.96 11.23 -16.66
C GLN A 351 13.40 10.45 -15.43
N VAL A 352 12.94 9.21 -15.32
CA VAL A 352 13.33 8.26 -14.27
C VAL A 352 13.68 6.93 -14.94
N ALA A 353 14.63 6.18 -14.38
CA ALA A 353 14.96 4.84 -14.87
C ALA A 353 14.52 3.78 -13.86
N TYR A 354 13.81 2.76 -14.32
CA TYR A 354 13.40 1.61 -13.54
C TYR A 354 13.94 0.34 -14.19
N ILE A 355 14.83 -0.31 -13.46
CA ILE A 355 15.55 -1.49 -13.88
C ILE A 355 15.04 -2.65 -13.05
N PHE A 356 14.42 -3.65 -13.68
CA PHE A 356 13.71 -4.72 -12.97
C PHE A 356 14.10 -6.10 -13.47
N LYS A 357 14.37 -7.03 -12.54
CA LYS A 357 14.64 -8.45 -12.88
C LYS A 357 15.69 -8.65 -13.97
N CYS A 358 16.74 -7.85 -13.99
CA CYS A 358 17.88 -8.06 -14.88
C CYS A 358 18.89 -9.02 -14.22
N ASP A 359 19.45 -9.95 -14.99
CA ASP A 359 20.44 -10.94 -14.55
C ASP A 359 21.70 -10.86 -15.42
N LYS A 360 22.88 -10.83 -14.81
CA LYS A 360 24.19 -10.80 -15.48
C LYS A 360 24.28 -9.74 -16.59
N SER A 361 23.77 -8.56 -16.30
CA SER A 361 23.61 -7.49 -17.29
C SER A 361 24.18 -6.18 -16.77
N THR A 362 24.56 -5.30 -17.69
CA THR A 362 25.09 -3.97 -17.37
C THR A 362 24.35 -2.91 -18.17
N VAL A 363 23.94 -1.83 -17.49
CA VAL A 363 23.31 -0.66 -18.12
C VAL A 363 24.15 0.57 -17.87
N GLN A 364 24.41 1.33 -18.93
CA GLN A 364 25.02 2.64 -18.85
C GLN A 364 23.98 3.74 -19.11
N ILE A 365 23.85 4.70 -18.19
CA ILE A 365 22.94 5.84 -18.31
C ILE A 365 23.77 7.12 -18.42
N LYS A 366 23.84 7.66 -19.64
CA LYS A 366 24.61 8.88 -19.93
C LYS A 366 23.75 10.11 -19.71
N GLY A 367 24.37 11.22 -19.29
CA GLY A 367 23.70 12.50 -19.09
C GLY A 367 23.20 12.73 -17.66
N LYS A 368 21.96 13.22 -17.53
CA LYS A 368 21.41 13.62 -16.22
C LYS A 368 19.93 13.29 -16.12
N ILE A 369 19.58 12.48 -15.12
CA ILE A 369 18.23 11.94 -14.90
C ILE A 369 17.74 12.26 -13.48
N ASN A 370 16.43 12.20 -13.23
CA ASN A 370 15.87 12.51 -11.92
C ASN A 370 16.22 11.45 -10.87
N SER A 371 15.92 10.19 -11.15
CA SER A 371 16.18 9.06 -10.24
C SER A 371 16.36 7.75 -11.01
N ILE A 372 17.03 6.79 -10.36
CA ILE A 372 17.24 5.44 -10.88
C ILE A 372 16.83 4.45 -9.79
N THR A 373 16.04 3.44 -10.14
CA THR A 373 15.66 2.36 -9.23
C THR A 373 16.06 1.03 -9.85
N VAL A 374 16.84 0.24 -9.13
CA VAL A 374 17.25 -1.13 -9.47
C VAL A 374 16.50 -2.08 -8.53
N ASP A 375 15.64 -2.93 -9.08
CA ASP A 375 14.77 -3.79 -8.30
C ASP A 375 14.87 -5.24 -8.77
N ASN A 376 15.05 -6.16 -7.81
CA ASN A 376 15.06 -7.59 -8.03
C ASN A 376 16.07 -8.07 -9.09
N CYS A 377 17.20 -7.38 -9.21
CA CYS A 377 18.26 -7.70 -10.16
C CYS A 377 19.34 -8.60 -9.53
N LYS A 378 20.08 -9.33 -10.36
CA LYS A 378 21.17 -10.22 -9.94
C LYS A 378 22.40 -10.02 -10.80
N LYS A 379 23.60 -9.98 -10.22
CA LYS A 379 24.86 -9.82 -10.98
C LYS A 379 24.79 -8.65 -11.96
N PHE A 380 24.34 -7.51 -11.47
CA PHE A 380 23.94 -6.39 -12.32
C PHE A 380 24.83 -5.17 -12.12
N GLY A 381 25.33 -4.63 -13.23
CA GLY A 381 26.13 -3.41 -13.27
C GLY A 381 25.31 -2.19 -13.67
N LEU A 382 25.42 -1.11 -12.92
CA LEU A 382 24.86 0.20 -13.27
C LEU A 382 25.98 1.22 -13.36
N VAL A 383 26.15 1.85 -14.52
CA VAL A 383 27.07 2.99 -14.69
C VAL A 383 26.23 4.21 -15.04
N PHE A 384 26.39 5.32 -14.33
CA PHE A 384 25.64 6.53 -14.66
C PHE A 384 26.43 7.82 -14.44
N ASP A 385 26.08 8.84 -15.21
CA ASP A 385 26.69 10.17 -15.12
C ASP A 385 26.14 10.96 -13.93
N ASN A 386 24.93 11.54 -14.03
CA ASN A 386 24.38 12.39 -12.98
C ASN A 386 22.94 12.01 -12.62
N VAL A 387 22.64 12.00 -11.31
CA VAL A 387 21.30 11.80 -10.77
C VAL A 387 20.94 12.99 -9.90
N VAL A 388 19.75 13.55 -10.11
CA VAL A 388 19.28 14.74 -9.37
C VAL A 388 18.79 14.39 -7.98
N GLY A 389 18.08 13.27 -7.85
CA GLY A 389 17.44 12.84 -6.62
C GLY A 389 18.19 11.68 -5.98
N ILE A 390 17.73 10.46 -6.25
CA ILE A 390 18.16 9.26 -5.55
C ILE A 390 18.42 8.09 -6.51
N VAL A 391 19.40 7.26 -6.15
CA VAL A 391 19.56 5.91 -6.71
C VAL A 391 19.14 4.89 -5.67
N GLU A 392 18.19 4.03 -6.00
CA GLU A 392 17.67 3.01 -5.09
C GLU A 392 17.99 1.62 -5.59
N VAL A 393 18.47 0.76 -4.69
CA VAL A 393 18.70 -0.67 -4.94
C VAL A 393 17.81 -1.46 -3.99
N ILE A 394 16.90 -2.24 -4.55
CA ILE A 394 15.85 -2.92 -3.79
C ILE A 394 15.86 -4.40 -4.14
N ASN A 395 15.80 -5.27 -3.12
CA ASN A 395 15.57 -6.71 -3.28
C ASN A 395 16.54 -7.40 -4.28
N SER A 396 17.77 -6.91 -4.38
CA SER A 396 18.72 -7.31 -5.42
C SER A 396 19.92 -8.07 -4.85
N ARG A 397 20.74 -8.69 -5.72
CA ARG A 397 21.93 -9.43 -5.27
C ARG A 397 23.13 -9.24 -6.20
N ASP A 398 24.33 -9.11 -5.66
CA ASP A 398 25.57 -8.93 -6.43
C ASP A 398 25.45 -7.76 -7.41
N ILE A 399 25.33 -6.55 -6.85
CA ILE A 399 25.11 -5.31 -7.60
C ILE A 399 26.37 -4.47 -7.56
N GLN A 400 26.73 -3.90 -8.71
CA GLN A 400 27.84 -2.97 -8.85
C GLN A 400 27.32 -1.66 -9.41
N ILE A 401 27.58 -0.56 -8.72
CA ILE A 401 27.15 0.77 -9.15
C ILE A 401 28.37 1.65 -9.30
N GLN A 402 28.54 2.26 -10.46
CA GLN A 402 29.59 3.21 -10.74
C GLN A 402 29.01 4.58 -11.06
N VAL A 403 29.33 5.54 -10.19
CA VAL A 403 28.98 6.95 -10.36
C VAL A 403 30.10 7.62 -11.13
N MET A 404 29.79 8.24 -12.27
CA MET A 404 30.76 9.00 -13.07
C MET A 404 30.72 10.49 -12.74
N GLY A 405 29.54 11.03 -12.40
CA GLY A 405 29.31 12.42 -12.02
C GLY A 405 28.79 12.52 -10.58
N ARG A 406 27.67 13.22 -10.35
CA ARG A 406 27.14 13.46 -9.00
C ARG A 406 25.82 12.74 -8.71
N VAL A 407 25.66 12.31 -7.46
CA VAL A 407 24.42 11.76 -6.89
C VAL A 407 24.30 12.21 -5.43
N PRO A 408 23.15 12.77 -4.99
CA PRO A 408 22.97 13.18 -3.59
C PRO A 408 22.78 12.02 -2.61
N THR A 409 22.00 11.01 -3.00
CA THR A 409 21.62 9.90 -2.10
C THR A 409 21.59 8.57 -2.84
N ILE A 410 22.14 7.54 -2.21
CA ILE A 410 22.01 6.14 -2.62
C ILE A 410 21.34 5.35 -1.49
N SER A 411 20.23 4.68 -1.80
CA SER A 411 19.49 3.83 -0.86
C SER A 411 19.64 2.35 -1.23
N ILE A 412 20.05 1.51 -0.28
CA ILE A 412 20.24 0.07 -0.46
C ILE A 412 19.32 -0.69 0.50
N ASN A 413 18.24 -1.26 -0.01
CA ASN A 413 17.23 -1.96 0.76
C ASN A 413 17.12 -3.44 0.36
N LYS A 414 17.13 -4.34 1.34
CA LYS A 414 16.93 -5.77 1.12
C LYS A 414 17.85 -6.36 0.04
N THR A 415 19.12 -5.92 0.02
CA THR A 415 20.08 -6.29 -1.03
C THR A 415 21.29 -6.99 -0.41
N GLU A 416 21.77 -8.06 -1.06
CA GLU A 416 22.94 -8.83 -0.61
C GLU A 416 24.08 -8.67 -1.64
N GLY A 417 25.21 -8.10 -1.25
CA GLY A 417 26.34 -7.83 -2.13
C GLY A 417 26.10 -6.58 -2.97
N CYS A 418 26.60 -5.43 -2.52
CA CYS A 418 26.50 -4.16 -3.24
C CYS A 418 27.82 -3.39 -3.16
N HIS A 419 28.47 -3.19 -4.32
CA HIS A 419 29.69 -2.38 -4.43
C HIS A 419 29.39 -1.04 -5.08
N LEU A 420 29.62 0.05 -4.35
CA LEU A 420 29.39 1.42 -4.80
C LEU A 420 30.72 2.10 -5.13
N TYR A 421 31.01 2.34 -6.40
CA TYR A 421 32.17 3.09 -6.87
C TYR A 421 31.79 4.56 -7.04
N LEU A 422 32.29 5.41 -6.14
CA LEU A 422 32.02 6.85 -6.17
C LEU A 422 32.95 7.58 -7.13
N SER A 423 32.47 8.72 -7.65
CA SER A 423 33.33 9.68 -8.36
C SER A 423 33.95 10.67 -7.36
N LYS A 424 34.93 11.45 -7.83
CA LYS A 424 35.47 12.59 -7.05
C LYS A 424 34.41 13.66 -6.76
N ASP A 425 33.34 13.72 -7.56
CA ASP A 425 32.26 14.69 -7.46
C ASP A 425 31.05 14.19 -6.64
N ALA A 426 31.09 12.95 -6.15
CA ALA A 426 30.01 12.31 -5.39
C ALA A 426 30.44 11.91 -3.96
N LEU A 427 31.51 12.49 -3.44
CA LEU A 427 32.02 12.20 -2.09
C LEU A 427 31.07 12.67 -0.97
N ASP A 428 30.17 13.61 -1.28
CA ASP A 428 29.12 14.10 -0.38
C ASP A 428 27.82 13.27 -0.46
N CYS A 429 27.83 12.15 -1.18
CA CYS A 429 26.67 11.28 -1.31
C CYS A 429 26.30 10.64 0.03
N GLU A 430 25.03 10.77 0.42
CA GLU A 430 24.46 10.07 1.57
C GLU A 430 24.11 8.63 1.19
N ILE A 431 24.52 7.67 2.01
CA ILE A 431 24.23 6.25 1.79
C ILE A 431 23.30 5.78 2.91
N VAL A 432 22.11 5.33 2.52
CA VAL A 432 21.07 4.85 3.44
C VAL A 432 20.87 3.36 3.18
N SER A 433 21.03 2.52 4.20
CA SER A 433 20.86 1.07 4.05
C SER A 433 19.85 0.49 5.02
N ALA A 434 19.06 -0.48 4.58
CA ALA A 434 18.12 -1.21 5.42
C ALA A 434 18.02 -2.68 5.01
N LYS A 435 18.13 -3.61 5.97
CA LYS A 435 18.03 -5.07 5.72
C LYS A 435 18.95 -5.58 4.59
N SER A 436 20.12 -4.98 4.45
CA SER A 436 21.09 -5.29 3.39
C SER A 436 22.40 -5.76 3.98
N SER A 437 23.14 -6.57 3.24
CA SER A 437 24.43 -7.14 3.66
C SER A 437 25.48 -7.12 2.55
N GLU A 438 26.75 -7.29 2.91
CA GLU A 438 27.91 -7.26 2.02
C GLU A 438 28.00 -5.95 1.21
N MET A 439 27.85 -4.81 1.90
CA MET A 439 27.88 -3.48 1.28
C MET A 439 29.26 -2.83 1.40
N ASN A 440 29.84 -2.45 0.27
CA ASN A 440 31.15 -1.79 0.21
C ASN A 440 31.10 -0.50 -0.61
N VAL A 441 31.73 0.55 -0.10
CA VAL A 441 31.87 1.85 -0.75
C VAL A 441 33.31 2.03 -1.16
N LEU A 442 33.55 2.18 -2.46
CA LEU A 442 34.84 2.38 -3.07
C LEU A 442 35.02 3.87 -3.36
N VAL A 443 35.90 4.50 -2.58
CA VAL A 443 36.20 5.93 -2.66
C VAL A 443 37.46 6.13 -3.50
N PRO A 444 37.45 7.00 -4.52
CA PRO A 444 38.60 7.19 -5.39
C PRO A 444 39.77 7.84 -4.64
N GLN A 445 40.96 7.27 -4.79
CA GLN A 445 42.23 7.77 -4.26
C GLN A 445 43.28 7.73 -5.39
N ASP A 446 43.63 8.90 -5.93
CA ASP A 446 44.50 9.04 -7.10
C ASP A 446 43.99 8.29 -8.34
N ASP A 447 44.67 7.19 -8.72
CA ASP A 447 44.35 6.29 -9.83
C ASP A 447 43.72 4.95 -9.38
N ASP A 448 43.47 4.77 -8.08
CA ASP A 448 42.90 3.55 -7.49
C ASP A 448 41.67 3.84 -6.62
N TYR A 449 41.03 2.81 -6.09
CA TYR A 449 39.91 2.89 -5.17
C TYR A 449 40.26 2.31 -3.81
N ARG A 450 39.90 3.04 -2.76
CA ARG A 450 39.94 2.52 -1.39
C ARG A 450 38.56 2.02 -0.98
N GLU A 451 38.49 0.76 -0.58
CA GLU A 451 37.27 0.09 -0.16
C GLU A 451 36.96 0.36 1.33
N PHE A 452 35.70 0.69 1.61
CA PHE A 452 35.16 0.93 2.95
C PHE A 452 33.88 0.13 3.13
N PRO A 453 33.85 -0.85 4.05
CA PRO A 453 32.62 -1.58 4.34
C PRO A 453 31.61 -0.70 5.06
N VAL A 454 30.34 -0.78 4.67
CA VAL A 454 29.24 -0.14 5.40
C VAL A 454 28.91 -0.98 6.63
N PRO A 455 28.77 -0.40 7.83
CA PRO A 455 28.44 -1.19 8.99
C PRO A 455 27.07 -1.87 8.91
N GLU A 456 27.06 -3.17 9.18
CA GLU A 456 25.87 -4.02 9.15
C GLU A 456 25.47 -4.54 10.53
N GLN A 457 26.45 -4.61 11.45
CA GLN A 457 26.22 -4.99 12.83
C GLN A 457 26.14 -3.74 13.69
N PHE A 458 25.03 -3.60 14.41
CA PHE A 458 24.80 -2.47 15.31
C PHE A 458 24.65 -2.95 16.74
N LYS A 459 25.35 -2.29 17.65
CA LYS A 459 25.20 -2.47 19.09
C LYS A 459 24.15 -1.49 19.57
N THR A 460 23.08 -2.00 20.16
CA THR A 460 22.03 -1.17 20.76
C THR A 460 22.01 -1.41 22.26
N ILE A 461 22.14 -0.34 23.04
CA ILE A 461 22.19 -0.39 24.50
C ILE A 461 21.11 0.54 25.05
N TRP A 462 20.47 0.12 26.14
CA TRP A 462 19.63 1.00 26.95
C TRP A 462 20.52 1.85 27.88
N ASP A 463 20.49 3.17 27.73
CA ASP A 463 21.34 4.10 28.52
C ASP A 463 20.73 4.51 29.87
N GLY A 464 19.56 3.96 30.21
CA GLY A 464 18.74 4.38 31.35
C GLY A 464 17.54 5.26 30.96
N SER A 465 17.51 5.81 29.75
CA SER A 465 16.46 6.71 29.26
C SER A 465 15.97 6.39 27.85
N LYS A 466 16.87 5.96 26.97
CA LYS A 466 16.59 5.67 25.57
C LYS A 466 17.48 4.55 25.06
N LEU A 467 17.12 4.02 23.89
CA LEU A 467 17.99 3.15 23.14
C LEU A 467 19.00 3.99 22.38
N VAL A 468 20.28 3.67 22.56
CA VAL A 468 21.40 4.25 21.81
C VAL A 468 21.98 3.15 20.94
N THR A 469 22.05 3.42 19.63
CA THR A 469 22.54 2.47 18.64
C THR A 469 23.80 3.04 17.98
N GLU A 470 24.88 2.25 18.00
CA GLU A 470 26.14 2.55 17.33
C GLU A 470 26.54 1.37 16.44
N PRO A 471 27.28 1.61 15.34
CA PRO A 471 27.97 0.54 14.63
C PRO A 471 28.85 -0.25 15.61
N ALA A 472 28.73 -1.58 15.63
CA ALA A 472 29.69 -2.41 16.34
C ALA A 472 31.06 -2.24 15.67
N GLU A 473 32.15 -2.14 16.43
CA GLU A 473 33.51 -1.99 15.87
C GLU A 473 33.77 -3.09 14.84
N ILE A 474 33.77 -2.70 13.57
CA ILE A 474 34.30 -3.52 12.49
C ILE A 474 35.79 -3.21 12.52
N MET A 475 36.61 -4.18 12.96
CA MET A 475 38.05 -4.11 12.75
C MET A 475 38.27 -4.01 11.24
N ALA A 476 38.61 -2.80 10.78
CA ALA A 476 38.95 -2.52 9.39
C ALA A 476 40.30 -3.11 9.01
#